data_AF-A0A1C5AUN6-F1
#
_entry.id   AF-A0A1C5AUN6-F1
#
_cell.length_a   1.000
_cell.length_b   1.000
_cell.length_c   1.000
_cell.angle_alpha   90.00
_cell.angle_beta   90.00
_cell.angle_gamma   90.00
#
_symmetry.space_group_name_H-M   'P 1'
#
loop_
_entity.id
_entity.type
_entity.pdbx_description
1 polymer ?
#
loop_
_entity_poly.entity_id
_entity_poly.type
_entity_poly.pdbx_seq_one_letter_code
_entity_poly.pdbx_strand_id
1 'polypeptide(L)'
;MSNYRFSFTQADATLTDMNGINGRITSALAEMEGSVERTLAEWTGAAQEQYQVSKAAWNAAAAQMTVALDSARQTLLSIADNYGTTEQNAAKIWNDVRGG
;
A
#
# COMPACT_ATOMS: atom_id res chain seq x y z
N MET A 1 -21.47 -21.09 13.40
CA MET A 1 -20.11 -20.54 13.18
C MET A 1 -20.16 -19.75 11.90
N SER A 2 -19.94 -18.43 11.94
CA SER A 2 -19.86 -17.64 10.70
C SER A 2 -18.62 -18.08 9.94
N ASN A 3 -18.80 -18.64 8.74
CA ASN A 3 -17.69 -18.92 7.84
C ASN A 3 -17.11 -17.58 7.38
N TYR A 4 -16.04 -17.14 8.04
CA TYR A 4 -15.25 -15.98 7.60
C TYR A 4 -14.49 -16.39 6.35
N ARG A 5 -15.06 -16.15 5.17
CA ARG A 5 -14.34 -16.32 3.89
C ARG A 5 -13.58 -15.03 3.62
N PHE A 6 -12.25 -15.10 3.63
CA PHE A 6 -11.42 -13.99 3.19
C PHE A 6 -11.63 -13.74 1.68
N SER A 7 -11.97 -12.51 1.29
CA SER A 7 -12.17 -12.13 -0.11
C SER A 7 -10.89 -11.54 -0.70
N PHE A 8 -10.13 -12.37 -1.41
CA PHE A 8 -8.89 -11.94 -2.07
C PHE A 8 -9.13 -10.84 -3.10
N THR A 9 -10.24 -10.91 -3.84
CA THR A 9 -10.63 -9.90 -4.83
C THR A 9 -10.85 -8.53 -4.20
N GLN A 10 -11.51 -8.47 -3.03
CA GLN A 10 -11.75 -7.20 -2.36
C GLN A 10 -10.47 -6.62 -1.75
N ALA A 11 -9.59 -7.48 -1.24
CA ALA A 11 -8.29 -7.07 -0.72
C ALA A 11 -7.39 -6.49 -1.83
N ASP A 12 -7.32 -7.15 -2.99
CA ASP A 12 -6.55 -6.68 -4.15
C ASP A 12 -7.08 -5.36 -4.71
N ALA A 13 -8.41 -5.22 -4.82
CA ALA A 13 -9.05 -3.96 -5.22
C ALA A 13 -8.68 -2.81 -4.26
N THR A 14 -8.72 -3.08 -2.95
CA THR A 14 -8.35 -2.10 -1.92
C THR A 14 -6.90 -1.65 -2.07
N LEU A 15 -5.96 -2.58 -2.27
CA LEU A 15 -4.55 -2.24 -2.48
C LEU A 15 -4.33 -1.43 -3.76
N THR A 16 -5.05 -1.76 -4.83
CA THR A 16 -5.02 -1.02 -6.10
C THR A 16 -5.51 0.42 -5.90
N ASP A 17 -6.63 0.60 -5.21
CA ASP A 17 -7.17 1.92 -4.90
C ASP A 17 -6.20 2.74 -4.03
N MET A 18 -5.62 2.13 -3.00
CA MET A 18 -4.64 2.80 -2.13
C MET A 18 -3.38 3.21 -2.90
N ASN A 19 -2.91 2.38 -3.84
CA ASN A 19 -1.79 2.74 -4.72
C ASN A 19 -2.14 3.94 -5.61
N GLY A 20 -3.34 3.94 -6.20
CA GLY A 20 -3.86 5.08 -6.97
C GLY A 20 -3.94 6.37 -6.14
N ILE A 21 -4.41 6.28 -4.89
CA ILE A 21 -4.43 7.42 -3.95
C ILE A 21 -3.01 7.91 -3.65
N ASN A 22 -2.05 7.00 -3.40
CA ASN A 22 -0.66 7.37 -3.16
C ASN A 22 -0.03 8.12 -4.34
N GLY A 23 -0.32 7.68 -5.57
CA GLY A 23 0.11 8.37 -6.79
C GLY A 23 -0.46 9.79 -6.91
N ARG A 24 -1.74 9.98 -6.55
CA ARG A 24 -2.39 11.30 -6.52
C ARG A 24 -1.77 12.21 -5.46
N ILE A 25 -1.48 11.69 -4.27
CA ILE A 25 -0.79 12.43 -3.20
C ILE A 25 0.57 12.90 -3.68
N THR A 26 1.36 12.00 -4.26
CA THR A 26 2.70 12.33 -4.77
C THR A 26 2.65 13.42 -5.85
N SER A 27 1.68 13.33 -6.76
CA SER A 27 1.48 14.32 -7.82
C SER A 27 1.09 15.69 -7.25
N ALA A 28 0.15 15.72 -6.30
CA ALA A 28 -0.27 16.96 -5.64
C ALA A 28 0.88 17.63 -4.85
N LEU A 29 1.74 16.83 -4.21
CA LEU A 29 2.94 17.34 -3.54
C LEU A 29 3.92 17.97 -4.54
N ALA A 30 4.15 17.32 -5.69
CA ALA A 30 5.02 17.84 -6.73
C ALA A 30 4.48 19.14 -7.37
N GLU A 31 3.17 19.22 -7.62
CA GLU A 31 2.52 20.44 -8.12
C GLU A 31 2.64 21.59 -7.12
N MET A 32 2.37 21.32 -5.83
CA MET A 32 2.53 22.29 -4.76
C MET A 32 3.99 22.75 -4.63
N GLU A 33 4.95 21.83 -4.67
CA GLU A 33 6.38 22.13 -4.65
C GLU A 33 6.75 23.08 -5.78
N GLY A 34 6.40 22.76 -7.03
CA GLY A 34 6.67 23.62 -8.17
C GLY A 34 5.98 24.99 -8.09
N SER A 35 4.87 25.11 -7.34
CA SER A 35 4.22 26.40 -7.09
C SER A 35 4.88 27.22 -5.99
N VAL A 36 5.30 26.57 -4.91
CA VAL A 36 5.93 27.23 -3.76
C VAL A 36 7.35 27.65 -4.11
N GLU A 37 8.12 26.79 -4.77
CA GLU A 37 9.53 27.08 -5.12
C GLU A 37 9.68 28.30 -6.03
N ARG A 38 8.65 28.63 -6.82
CA ARG A 38 8.61 29.85 -7.65
C ARG A 38 8.66 31.14 -6.84
N THR A 39 8.08 31.17 -5.64
CA THR A 39 8.05 32.37 -4.77
C THR A 39 8.92 32.21 -3.53
N LEU A 40 9.52 31.04 -3.32
CA LEU A 40 10.30 30.71 -2.12
C LEU A 40 11.45 31.70 -1.87
N ALA A 41 12.09 32.21 -2.92
CA ALA A 41 13.14 33.22 -2.82
C ALA A 41 12.66 34.55 -2.21
N GLU A 42 11.36 34.86 -2.30
CA GLU A 42 10.75 36.07 -1.75
C GLU A 42 10.33 35.89 -0.28
N TRP A 43 10.37 34.66 0.23
CA TRP A 43 9.96 34.35 1.60
C TRP A 43 11.09 34.69 2.58
N THR A 44 10.71 34.96 3.83
CA THR A 44 11.67 35.19 4.91
C THR A 44 12.37 33.89 5.30
N GLY A 45 13.60 33.97 5.82
CA GLY A 45 14.45 32.79 6.09
C GLY A 45 13.78 31.72 6.98
N ALA A 46 13.00 32.12 8.00
CA ALA A 46 12.28 31.18 8.85
C ALA A 46 11.17 30.41 8.09
N ALA A 47 10.50 31.06 7.15
CA ALA A 47 9.48 30.41 6.31
C ALA A 47 10.13 29.45 5.30
N GLN A 48 11.30 29.81 4.77
CA GLN A 48 12.08 28.91 3.90
C GLN A 48 12.53 27.66 4.65
N GLU A 49 13.09 27.81 5.85
CA GLU A 49 13.49 26.66 6.69
C GLU A 49 12.29 25.76 7.01
N GLN A 50 11.17 26.33 7.46
CA GLN A 50 9.98 25.55 7.77
C GLN A 50 9.42 24.83 6.54
N TYR A 51 9.48 25.46 5.35
CA TYR A 51 9.11 24.81 4.10
C TYR A 51 9.99 23.59 3.82
N GLN A 52 11.31 23.69 3.98
CA GLN A 52 12.22 22.55 3.75
C GLN A 52 11.93 21.40 4.72
N VAL A 53 11.66 21.70 5.99
CA VAL A 53 11.27 20.69 6.99
C VAL A 53 9.98 19.98 6.60
N SER A 54 8.95 20.76 6.24
CA SER A 54 7.65 20.22 5.82
C SER A 54 7.76 19.38 4.55
N LYS A 55 8.53 19.86 3.56
CA LYS A 55 8.81 19.15 2.30
C LYS A 55 9.45 17.79 2.57
N ALA A 56 10.47 17.74 3.42
CA ALA A 56 11.11 16.48 3.78
C ALA A 56 10.14 15.50 4.46
N ALA A 57 9.29 16.00 5.37
CA ALA A 57 8.31 15.17 6.07
C ALA A 57 7.25 14.59 5.12
N TRP A 58 6.72 15.39 4.20
CA TRP A 58 5.73 14.92 3.23
C TRP A 58 6.30 13.88 2.26
N ASN A 59 7.52 14.13 1.77
CA ASN A 59 8.21 13.18 0.88
C ASN A 59 8.50 11.85 1.59
N ALA A 60 8.92 11.91 2.86
CA ALA A 60 9.13 10.70 3.66
C ALA A 60 7.82 9.92 3.86
N ALA A 61 6.71 10.60 4.15
CA ALA A 61 5.41 9.96 4.34
C ALA A 61 4.91 9.27 3.06
N ALA A 62 5.02 9.94 1.90
CA ALA A 62 4.63 9.35 0.60
C ALA A 62 5.50 8.13 0.25
N ALA A 63 6.80 8.18 0.55
CA ALA A 63 7.68 7.03 0.36
C ALA A 63 7.31 5.86 1.28
N GLN A 64 7.02 6.11 2.57
CA GLN A 64 6.60 5.08 3.52
C GLN A 64 5.30 4.40 3.10
N MET A 65 4.34 5.15 2.56
CA MET A 65 3.08 4.60 2.08
C MET A 65 3.30 3.61 0.92
N THR A 66 4.26 3.89 0.04
CA THR A 66 4.67 2.96 -1.02
C THR A 66 5.21 1.65 -0.46
N VAL A 67 6.09 1.73 0.54
CA VAL A 67 6.68 0.55 1.20
C VAL A 67 5.62 -0.27 1.92
N ALA A 68 4.70 0.39 2.64
CA ALA A 68 3.62 -0.28 3.34
C ALA A 68 2.67 -1.02 2.38
N LEU A 69 2.35 -0.41 1.24
CA LEU A 69 1.51 -1.04 0.22
C LEU A 69 2.17 -2.26 -0.43
N ASP A 70 3.49 -2.20 -0.66
CA ASP A 70 4.22 -3.35 -1.18
C ASP A 70 4.26 -4.51 -0.17
N SER A 71 4.55 -4.21 1.11
CA SER A 71 4.49 -5.19 2.20
C SER A 71 3.11 -5.82 2.34
N ALA A 72 2.05 -5.00 2.25
CA ALA A 72 0.68 -5.49 2.28
C ALA A 72 0.38 -6.44 1.10
N ARG A 73 0.85 -6.12 -0.11
CA ARG A 73 0.72 -6.99 -1.28
C ARG A 73 1.43 -8.32 -1.08
N GLN A 74 2.67 -8.31 -0.61
CA GLN A 74 3.43 -9.54 -0.32
C GLN A 74 2.73 -10.40 0.74
N THR A 75 2.16 -9.76 1.76
CA THR A 75 1.37 -10.44 2.80
C THR A 75 0.13 -11.11 2.21
N LEU A 76 -0.62 -10.43 1.32
CA LEU A 76 -1.77 -11.01 0.65
C LEU A 76 -1.40 -12.22 -0.22
N LEU A 77 -0.28 -12.14 -0.95
CA LEU A 77 0.22 -13.26 -1.76
C LEU A 77 0.55 -14.47 -0.87
N SER A 78 1.27 -14.25 0.24
CA SER A 78 1.57 -15.31 1.21
C SER A 78 0.30 -15.95 1.80
N ILE A 79 -0.73 -15.15 2.12
CA ILE A 79 -2.02 -15.67 2.57
C ILE A 79 -2.67 -16.53 1.47
N ALA A 80 -2.64 -16.11 0.21
CA ALA A 80 -3.21 -16.85 -0.91
C ALA A 80 -2.52 -18.20 -1.11
N ASP A 81 -1.19 -18.23 -1.09
CA ASP A 81 -0.39 -19.46 -1.24
C ASP A 81 -0.67 -20.46 -0.12
N ASN A 82 -0.78 -19.97 1.12
CA ASN A 82 -1.10 -20.80 2.29
C ASN A 82 -2.51 -21.39 2.21
N TYR A 83 -3.50 -20.61 1.79
CA TYR A 83 -4.87 -21.10 1.59
C TYR A 83 -4.94 -22.17 0.49
N GLY A 84 -4.34 -21.91 -0.68
CA GLY A 84 -4.31 -22.86 -1.80
C GLY A 84 -3.63 -24.18 -1.44
N THR A 85 -2.49 -24.11 -0.75
CA THR A 85 -1.77 -25.31 -0.27
C THR A 85 -2.60 -26.10 0.75
N THR A 86 -3.27 -25.41 1.67
CA THR A 86 -4.09 -26.05 2.71
C THR A 86 -5.30 -26.77 2.10
N GLU A 87 -6.02 -26.12 1.18
CA GLU A 87 -7.17 -26.74 0.50
C GLU A 87 -6.77 -27.94 -0.36
N GLN A 88 -5.66 -27.84 -1.10
CA GLN A 88 -5.14 -28.96 -1.89
C GLN A 88 -4.74 -30.15 -1.01
N ASN A 89 -4.08 -29.90 0.13
CA ASN A 89 -3.70 -30.95 1.06
C ASN A 89 -4.91 -31.60 1.73
N ALA A 90 -5.91 -30.81 2.12
CA ALA A 90 -7.17 -31.32 2.67
C ALA A 90 -7.91 -32.19 1.64
N ALA A 91 -8.00 -31.75 0.39
CA ALA A 91 -8.63 -32.52 -0.69
C ALA A 91 -7.92 -33.85 -0.98
N LYS A 92 -6.57 -33.87 -0.93
CA LYS A 92 -5.77 -35.10 -1.07
C LYS A 92 -6.08 -36.11 0.03
N ILE A 93 -6.00 -35.70 1.30
CA ILE A 93 -6.31 -36.56 2.45
C ILE A 93 -7.72 -37.14 2.33
N TRP A 94 -8.68 -36.32 1.90
CA TRP A 94 -10.07 -36.73 1.81
C TRP A 94 -10.35 -37.70 0.65
N ASN A 95 -9.62 -37.56 -0.47
CA ASN A 95 -9.64 -38.53 -1.56
C ASN A 95 -8.97 -39.86 -1.18
N ASP A 96 -7.83 -39.80 -0.46
CA ASP A 96 -7.14 -40.99 0.03
C ASP A 96 -8.02 -41.80 1.01
N VAL A 97 -8.79 -41.12 1.87
CA VAL A 97 -9.72 -41.75 2.82
C VAL A 97 -10.96 -42.37 2.13
N ARG A 98 -11.33 -41.93 0.92
CA ARG A 98 -12.49 -42.47 0.16
C ARG A 98 -12.13 -43.48 -0.91
N GLY A 99 -10.86 -43.56 -1.29
CA GLY A 99 -10.35 -44.50 -2.30
C GLY A 99 -9.85 -45.83 -1.74
N GLY A 100 -10.04 -46.10 -0.44
CA GLY A 100 -9.64 -47.34 0.26
C GLY A 100 -10.82 -48.15 0.76
#